data_AF-A0A5N7BW50-F1
#
_entry.id   AF-A0A5N7BW50-F1
#
_cell.length_a   1.000
_cell.length_b   1.000
_cell.length_c   1.000
_cell.angle_alpha   90.00
_cell.angle_beta   90.00
_cell.angle_gamma   90.00
#
_symmetry.space_group_name_H-M   'P 1'
#
loop_
_entity.id
_entity.type
_entity.pdbx_description
1 polymer ?
#
loop_
_entity_poly.entity_id
_entity_poly.type
_entity_poly.pdbx_seq_one_letter_code
_entity_poly.pdbx_strand_id
1 'polypeptide(L)'
;MSSLATAVSLWSSNSASWDTTNEAFALRNGKLGVISFGEPGAEKLNLNHDELWEGGPFEIDGYWGRNPNFNMTKILSEIRNDIWKKGIGICIYNLNLTVALSDVTIHFDQLVEQTSLWKATCDSTFARLRGITQTGPPRGMTYNTIARSSISGTCDSSTRRLTISSSSSSTLTIVIGEGTDFDATKGTEAASYTFKGEDPAEHVETITSAAISQPESRLRTGHIEDYSRLTGAFTLDLPDTQGSDGTELSKLITDCNANKTEGDPYPEKLLFDYGRHLFMSRTNGLPPILQGVWSPTKTAAWSGDYHANISLQMNLWGAEATGLGELTIPVFDYMEQNWMPRGAETAELLYGSQGWVTHNEMNIFGHTGSLVVNPCTSPEQGPVTFGCTHWQQLIHQVYENAIQGAGIGGETGSPLLKNIKTQLPRLDKGLHIGTWGEIKEWKLPDSYGYDKEGNEHRHLSHLVGWYPGWSLSSYFDGYTNATIQSAVNKFLTHLGVGITDSNAGWEKVWRSACWARLNHTERAHYELRLTIDQNTGQSGLSLYSGGDAPSGAFQMDANFGYLGTVLMPRSGDGVRTVILAPAIPAAWTEGSVKGLRLRGGGSVDFSWDHDGLVDKVSATGVPGR
;
A
#
# COMPACT_ATOMS: atom_id res chain seq x y z
N MET A 1 -21.68 -21.08 -20.28
CA MET A 1 -21.92 -19.69 -19.83
C MET A 1 -21.19 -18.78 -20.78
N SER A 2 -21.76 -17.64 -21.20
CA SER A 2 -20.98 -16.62 -21.92
C SER A 2 -19.94 -16.03 -20.96
N SER A 3 -18.69 -15.89 -21.41
CA SER A 3 -17.68 -15.12 -20.69
C SER A 3 -18.21 -13.70 -20.49
N LEU A 4 -18.30 -13.27 -19.23
CA LEU A 4 -18.69 -11.89 -18.87
C LEU A 4 -17.50 -10.93 -19.00
N ALA A 5 -16.28 -11.47 -18.93
CA ALA A 5 -15.01 -10.81 -19.23
C ALA A 5 -13.97 -11.88 -19.62
N THR A 6 -12.98 -11.50 -20.42
CA THR A 6 -11.69 -12.19 -20.52
C THR A 6 -10.80 -11.68 -19.39
N ALA A 7 -10.30 -12.57 -18.54
CA ALA A 7 -9.50 -12.21 -17.37
C ALA A 7 -8.17 -12.95 -17.37
N VAL A 8 -7.12 -12.26 -16.94
CA VAL A 8 -5.83 -12.86 -16.59
C VAL A 8 -6.01 -13.63 -15.28
N SER A 9 -5.56 -14.87 -15.21
CA SER A 9 -5.75 -15.76 -14.05
C SER A 9 -4.44 -16.10 -13.35
N LEU A 10 -4.43 -15.96 -12.02
CA LEU A 10 -3.46 -16.63 -11.16
C LEU A 10 -4.05 -17.98 -10.73
N TRP A 11 -3.24 -19.04 -10.72
CA TRP A 11 -3.66 -20.35 -10.25
C TRP A 11 -2.49 -21.14 -9.65
N SER A 12 -2.84 -22.14 -8.83
CA SER A 12 -1.96 -23.09 -8.18
C SER A 12 -2.53 -24.51 -8.37
N SER A 13 -1.67 -25.51 -8.50
CA SER A 13 -2.07 -26.93 -8.47
C SER A 13 -2.17 -27.50 -7.04
N ASN A 14 -1.70 -26.76 -6.05
CA ASN A 14 -1.61 -27.16 -4.64
C ASN A 14 -2.41 -26.22 -3.73
N SER A 15 -2.99 -26.77 -2.66
CA SER A 15 -3.57 -25.97 -1.57
C SER A 15 -2.48 -25.32 -0.72
N ALA A 16 -2.76 -24.14 -0.18
CA ALA A 16 -1.86 -23.36 0.65
C ALA A 16 -1.93 -23.72 2.14
N SER A 17 -0.80 -23.59 2.83
CA SER A 17 -0.69 -23.77 4.28
C SER A 17 -1.37 -22.62 5.03
N TRP A 18 -2.15 -22.92 6.07
CA TRP A 18 -3.04 -21.95 6.74
C TRP A 18 -2.33 -20.79 7.48
N ASP A 19 -1.02 -20.89 7.70
CA ASP A 19 -0.19 -19.92 8.42
C ASP A 19 0.61 -18.98 7.50
N THR A 20 0.52 -19.13 6.17
CA THR A 20 1.31 -18.37 5.21
C THR A 20 0.49 -17.68 4.12
N THR A 21 0.89 -16.46 3.76
CA THR A 21 0.44 -15.77 2.54
C THR A 21 1.27 -16.15 1.30
N ASN A 22 2.38 -16.88 1.47
CA ASN A 22 3.28 -17.27 0.37
C ASN A 22 2.60 -18.13 -0.69
N GLU A 23 1.62 -18.93 -0.32
CA GLU A 23 0.98 -19.94 -1.18
C GLU A 23 -0.47 -19.57 -1.52
N ALA A 24 -1.08 -18.67 -0.75
CA ALA A 24 -2.52 -18.40 -0.75
C ALA A 24 -2.89 -17.14 -1.53
N PHE A 25 -4.06 -17.13 -2.17
CA PHE A 25 -4.53 -15.98 -2.96
C PHE A 25 -5.38 -15.02 -2.13
N ALA A 26 -5.14 -13.72 -2.34
CA ALA A 26 -5.67 -12.63 -1.55
C ALA A 26 -6.72 -11.82 -2.34
N LEU A 27 -7.88 -11.57 -1.74
CA LEU A 27 -8.98 -10.78 -2.30
C LEU A 27 -9.39 -9.68 -1.32
N ARG A 28 -9.84 -8.51 -1.79
CA ARG A 28 -10.40 -7.44 -0.95
C ARG A 28 -11.49 -6.64 -1.63
N ASN A 29 -12.25 -5.86 -0.85
CA ASN A 29 -13.31 -4.98 -1.35
C ASN A 29 -13.20 -3.51 -0.89
N GLY A 30 -12.10 -3.11 -0.27
CA GLY A 30 -12.02 -1.90 0.56
C GLY A 30 -11.57 -2.26 1.96
N LYS A 31 -12.54 -2.74 2.75
CA LYS A 31 -12.40 -3.02 4.19
C LYS A 31 -12.11 -4.47 4.55
N LEU A 32 -12.86 -5.38 3.93
CA LEU A 32 -12.74 -6.82 4.19
C LEU A 32 -11.73 -7.41 3.20
N GLY A 33 -10.65 -7.95 3.75
CA GLY A 33 -9.69 -8.82 3.08
C GLY A 33 -10.00 -10.28 3.37
N VAL A 34 -9.82 -11.14 2.36
CA VAL A 34 -9.93 -12.60 2.46
C VAL A 34 -8.69 -13.24 1.86
N ILE A 35 -8.10 -14.19 2.59
CA ILE A 35 -7.12 -15.15 2.07
C ILE A 35 -7.82 -16.50 1.96
N SER A 36 -7.78 -17.14 0.80
CA SER A 36 -8.33 -18.50 0.58
C SER A 36 -7.20 -19.50 0.42
N PHE A 37 -7.31 -20.64 1.11
CA PHE A 37 -6.24 -21.64 1.19
C PHE A 37 -6.47 -22.85 0.28
N GLY A 38 -7.68 -23.09 -0.21
CA GLY A 38 -7.95 -24.09 -1.24
C GLY A 38 -7.93 -25.56 -0.79
N GLU A 39 -7.96 -25.85 0.52
CA GLU A 39 -7.84 -27.24 1.02
C GLU A 39 -9.09 -28.09 0.67
N PRO A 40 -8.95 -29.17 -0.14
CA PRO A 40 -10.09 -29.97 -0.57
C PRO A 40 -10.84 -30.62 0.58
N GLY A 41 -12.11 -30.22 0.77
CA GLY A 41 -12.98 -30.73 1.82
C GLY A 41 -12.82 -30.06 3.19
N ALA A 42 -11.87 -29.13 3.35
CA ALA A 42 -11.59 -28.43 4.59
C ALA A 42 -11.18 -26.95 4.39
N GLU A 43 -11.77 -26.28 3.39
CA GLU A 43 -11.47 -24.88 3.05
C GLU A 43 -11.45 -23.97 4.29
N LYS A 44 -10.40 -23.14 4.37
CA LYS A 44 -10.36 -22.00 5.29
C LYS A 44 -10.31 -20.69 4.53
N LEU A 45 -11.06 -19.73 5.05
CA LEU A 45 -10.97 -18.33 4.67
C LEU A 45 -10.44 -17.57 5.87
N ASN A 46 -9.22 -17.05 5.80
CA ASN A 46 -8.73 -16.08 6.79
C ASN A 46 -9.31 -14.72 6.43
N LEU A 47 -10.09 -14.15 7.36
CA LEU A 47 -10.80 -12.88 7.21
C LEU A 47 -10.04 -11.80 7.96
N ASN A 48 -9.85 -10.65 7.32
CA ASN A 48 -9.26 -9.46 7.92
C ASN A 48 -10.18 -8.27 7.68
N HIS A 49 -10.32 -7.39 8.66
CA HIS A 49 -11.00 -6.11 8.50
C HIS A 49 -10.00 -5.00 8.80
N ASP A 50 -9.89 -4.01 7.90
CA ASP A 50 -8.94 -2.89 7.99
C ASP A 50 -8.95 -2.16 9.35
N GLU A 51 -10.12 -2.05 9.97
CA GLU A 51 -10.34 -1.46 11.29
C GLU A 51 -10.02 -2.36 12.51
N LEU A 52 -9.68 -3.66 12.36
CA LEU A 52 -9.55 -4.59 13.50
C LEU A 52 -8.15 -4.56 14.15
N TRP A 53 -7.94 -3.67 15.13
CA TRP A 53 -6.65 -3.45 15.79
C TRP A 53 -6.67 -3.58 17.33
N GLU A 54 -5.50 -3.86 17.90
CA GLU A 54 -5.21 -3.72 19.33
C GLU A 54 -4.43 -2.41 19.60
N GLY A 55 -4.42 -1.97 20.86
CA GLY A 55 -3.68 -0.77 21.29
C GLY A 55 -4.50 0.53 21.30
N GLY A 56 -3.81 1.67 21.16
CA GLY A 56 -4.46 2.99 21.10
C GLY A 56 -5.19 3.38 22.40
N PRO A 57 -6.40 3.99 22.34
CA PRO A 57 -7.18 4.36 23.52
C PRO A 57 -7.73 3.18 24.32
N PHE A 58 -7.43 1.96 23.90
CA PHE A 58 -7.77 0.73 24.61
C PHE A 58 -6.59 0.23 25.45
N GLU A 59 -5.35 0.60 25.14
CA GLU A 59 -4.17 0.13 25.88
C GLU A 59 -4.04 0.77 27.27
N ILE A 60 -4.37 2.07 27.38
CA ILE A 60 -4.11 2.90 28.58
C ILE A 60 -5.24 3.94 28.74
N ASP A 61 -5.77 4.08 29.95
CA ASP A 61 -6.72 5.17 30.29
C ASP A 61 -6.06 6.55 30.08
N GLY A 62 -6.73 7.44 29.35
CA GLY A 62 -6.20 8.77 29.03
C GLY A 62 -5.19 8.81 27.87
N TYR A 63 -5.20 7.81 26.99
CA TYR A 63 -4.35 7.76 25.80
C TYR A 63 -4.44 9.02 24.92
N TRP A 64 -3.30 9.71 24.77
CA TRP A 64 -3.17 10.94 23.98
C TRP A 64 -2.17 10.77 22.82
N GLY A 65 -2.27 9.66 22.06
CA GLY A 65 -1.37 9.39 20.92
C GLY A 65 0.08 9.08 21.30
N ARG A 66 0.30 8.59 22.54
CA ARG A 66 1.62 8.43 23.20
C ARG A 66 2.45 9.71 23.40
N ASN A 67 1.86 10.89 23.20
CA ASN A 67 2.48 12.15 23.65
C ASN A 67 2.70 12.14 25.18
N PRO A 68 3.76 12.80 25.70
CA PRO A 68 4.09 12.79 27.13
C PRO A 68 3.09 13.59 27.98
N ASN A 69 2.79 13.09 29.19
CA ASN A 69 1.78 13.63 30.11
C ASN A 69 2.15 14.97 30.79
N PHE A 70 3.16 15.70 30.31
CA PHE A 70 3.53 17.02 30.79
C PHE A 70 3.78 17.95 29.61
N ASN A 71 3.16 19.13 29.64
CA ASN A 71 3.34 20.11 28.58
C ASN A 71 4.72 20.77 28.70
N MET A 72 5.57 20.62 27.67
CA MET A 72 6.89 21.26 27.60
C MET A 72 6.84 22.74 27.15
N THR A 73 5.70 23.22 26.66
CA THR A 73 5.49 24.59 26.14
C THR A 73 4.06 25.10 26.41
N LYS A 74 3.90 26.02 27.37
CA LYS A 74 2.61 26.53 27.89
C LYS A 74 1.56 27.00 26.82
N ILE A 75 0.39 26.32 26.82
CA ILE A 75 -1.00 26.87 26.86
C ILE A 75 -1.76 27.25 25.53
N LEU A 76 -2.78 26.40 25.21
CA LEU A 76 -4.14 26.65 24.61
C LEU A 76 -4.42 26.74 23.06
N SER A 77 -5.05 25.67 22.52
CA SER A 77 -6.45 25.55 21.97
C SER A 77 -6.99 26.53 20.88
N GLU A 78 -7.91 26.22 19.93
CA GLU A 78 -8.89 25.11 19.76
C GLU A 78 -9.63 25.14 18.37
N ILE A 79 -10.44 24.10 18.04
CA ILE A 79 -11.61 24.07 17.07
C ILE A 79 -11.25 24.00 15.54
N ARG A 80 -11.95 23.32 14.57
CA ARG A 80 -13.33 22.75 14.40
C ARG A 80 -13.44 21.51 13.44
N ASN A 81 -14.66 20.94 13.32
CA ASN A 81 -15.23 19.91 12.40
C ASN A 81 -15.39 20.38 10.91
N ASP A 82 -15.73 19.57 9.89
CA ASP A 82 -16.76 18.49 9.82
C ASP A 82 -16.70 17.59 8.55
N ILE A 83 -17.51 16.51 8.50
CA ILE A 83 -17.82 15.55 7.39
C ILE A 83 -16.98 14.25 7.31
N TRP A 84 -17.67 13.07 7.39
CA TRP A 84 -17.64 11.92 6.44
C TRP A 84 -18.64 10.82 6.88
N LYS A 85 -18.89 9.79 6.05
CA LYS A 85 -19.84 8.67 6.32
C LYS A 85 -19.20 7.30 6.18
N LYS A 86 -19.63 6.34 7.01
CA LYS A 86 -19.09 4.97 7.07
C LYS A 86 -19.42 4.13 5.82
N GLY A 87 -18.46 3.32 5.38
CA GLY A 87 -18.65 2.17 4.49
C GLY A 87 -18.39 0.84 5.19
N ILE A 88 -18.71 -0.29 4.54
CA ILE A 88 -18.65 -1.65 5.12
C ILE A 88 -18.17 -2.64 4.05
N GLY A 89 -17.50 -3.72 4.46
CA GLY A 89 -17.12 -4.83 3.59
C GLY A 89 -18.15 -5.98 3.57
N ILE A 90 -18.45 -6.49 2.37
CA ILE A 90 -19.14 -7.77 2.15
C ILE A 90 -18.34 -8.62 1.16
N CYS A 91 -18.07 -9.87 1.52
CA CYS A 91 -17.50 -10.88 0.63
C CYS A 91 -18.57 -11.91 0.26
N ILE A 92 -18.50 -12.45 -0.96
CA ILE A 92 -19.42 -13.48 -1.46
C ILE A 92 -18.57 -14.69 -1.86
N TYR A 93 -18.88 -15.84 -1.29
CA TYR A 93 -18.23 -17.11 -1.59
C TYR A 93 -19.27 -18.05 -2.21
N ASN A 94 -19.01 -18.53 -3.43
CA ASN A 94 -19.91 -19.41 -4.16
C ASN A 94 -19.29 -20.80 -4.33
N LEU A 95 -19.97 -21.81 -3.79
CA LEU A 95 -19.64 -23.21 -4.02
C LEU A 95 -20.53 -23.74 -5.14
N ASN A 96 -19.90 -24.27 -6.19
CA ASN A 96 -20.57 -24.87 -7.34
C ASN A 96 -19.90 -26.21 -7.65
N LEU A 97 -20.65 -27.30 -7.49
CA LEU A 97 -20.17 -28.66 -7.75
C LEU A 97 -20.80 -29.24 -9.01
N THR A 98 -20.10 -30.18 -9.65
CA THR A 98 -20.64 -30.99 -10.76
C THR A 98 -21.62 -32.08 -10.30
N VAL A 99 -21.83 -32.19 -8.98
CA VAL A 99 -22.71 -33.13 -8.28
C VAL A 99 -23.54 -32.38 -7.23
N ALA A 100 -24.51 -33.05 -6.59
CA ALA A 100 -25.23 -32.47 -5.45
C ALA A 100 -24.27 -32.19 -4.28
N LEU A 101 -24.60 -31.17 -3.47
CA LEU A 101 -23.80 -30.80 -2.31
C LEU A 101 -23.80 -31.92 -1.25
N SER A 102 -22.60 -32.32 -0.83
CA SER A 102 -22.37 -32.98 0.46
C SER A 102 -22.73 -32.05 1.63
N ASP A 103 -22.75 -32.56 2.86
CA ASP A 103 -22.96 -31.72 4.05
C ASP A 103 -21.88 -30.63 4.16
N VAL A 104 -22.28 -29.35 4.02
CA VAL A 104 -21.38 -28.20 4.16
C VAL A 104 -21.51 -27.66 5.59
N THR A 105 -20.39 -27.59 6.32
CA THR A 105 -20.38 -27.08 7.71
C THR A 105 -19.68 -25.73 7.79
N ILE A 106 -20.45 -24.68 8.07
CA ILE A 106 -19.97 -23.31 8.24
C ILE A 106 -19.79 -23.03 9.75
N HIS A 107 -18.61 -22.55 10.12
CA HIS A 107 -18.34 -22.03 11.46
C HIS A 107 -17.19 -21.03 11.46
N PHE A 108 -17.11 -20.23 12.52
CA PHE A 108 -15.96 -19.38 12.78
C PHE A 108 -15.02 -20.08 13.76
N ASP A 109 -13.74 -20.07 13.41
CA ASP A 109 -12.63 -20.47 14.26
C ASP A 109 -11.76 -19.21 14.46
N GLN A 110 -11.15 -19.06 15.64
CA GLN A 110 -10.37 -17.86 16.00
C GLN A 110 -8.96 -18.29 16.35
N LEU A 111 -7.96 -17.61 15.79
CA LEU A 111 -6.53 -17.82 16.10
C LEU A 111 -6.18 -17.55 17.58
N VAL A 112 -7.13 -17.01 18.36
CA VAL A 112 -6.97 -16.69 19.78
C VAL A 112 -7.87 -17.60 20.63
N GLU A 113 -7.25 -18.54 21.35
CA GLU A 113 -7.93 -19.50 22.25
C GLU A 113 -8.67 -18.85 23.44
N GLN A 114 -8.60 -17.52 23.60
CA GLN A 114 -9.28 -16.78 24.67
C GLN A 114 -10.79 -16.62 24.39
N THR A 115 -11.53 -17.70 24.67
CA THR A 115 -13.00 -17.79 24.58
C THR A 115 -13.78 -16.77 25.43
N SER A 116 -13.11 -16.00 26.30
CA SER A 116 -13.72 -14.90 27.08
C SER A 116 -13.93 -13.62 26.26
N LEU A 117 -13.22 -13.44 25.15
CA LEU A 117 -13.26 -12.22 24.33
C LEU A 117 -14.36 -12.24 23.25
N TRP A 118 -14.91 -13.42 22.93
CA TRP A 118 -15.83 -13.59 21.81
C TRP A 118 -16.91 -14.64 22.07
N LYS A 119 -17.96 -14.60 21.26
CA LYS A 119 -19.07 -15.55 21.30
C LYS A 119 -19.51 -15.91 19.88
N ALA A 120 -19.36 -17.18 19.53
CA ALA A 120 -19.97 -17.75 18.33
C ALA A 120 -21.45 -18.12 18.60
N THR A 121 -22.28 -17.93 17.58
CA THR A 121 -23.70 -18.27 17.53
C THR A 121 -24.07 -18.72 16.12
N CYS A 122 -25.14 -19.48 15.97
CA CYS A 122 -25.73 -19.78 14.66
C CYS A 122 -27.26 -19.81 14.77
N ASP A 123 -27.92 -19.76 13.61
CA ASP A 123 -29.31 -20.16 13.42
C ASP A 123 -29.42 -21.06 12.17
N SER A 124 -30.63 -21.29 11.65
CA SER A 124 -30.83 -22.11 10.44
C SER A 124 -30.31 -21.47 9.15
N THR A 125 -29.87 -20.21 9.14
CA THR A 125 -29.48 -19.44 7.95
C THR A 125 -28.11 -18.78 8.05
N PHE A 126 -27.55 -18.59 9.26
CA PHE A 126 -26.24 -17.98 9.44
C PHE A 126 -25.41 -18.60 10.57
N ALA A 127 -24.10 -18.48 10.43
CA ALA A 127 -23.17 -18.47 11.55
C ALA A 127 -22.78 -17.00 11.85
N ARG A 128 -22.52 -16.67 13.12
CA ARG A 128 -22.12 -15.33 13.58
C ARG A 128 -21.07 -15.42 14.67
N LEU A 129 -20.01 -14.63 14.55
CA LEU A 129 -19.03 -14.35 15.58
C LEU A 129 -19.21 -12.90 16.05
N ARG A 130 -19.25 -12.65 17.36
CA ARG A 130 -19.20 -11.29 17.93
C ARG A 130 -18.26 -11.27 19.12
N GLY A 131 -17.40 -10.26 19.21
CA GLY A 131 -16.40 -10.18 20.26
C GLY A 131 -15.88 -8.78 20.52
N ILE A 132 -14.84 -8.71 21.35
CA ILE A 132 -14.09 -7.52 21.70
C ILE A 132 -12.59 -7.77 21.61
N THR A 133 -11.80 -6.75 21.26
CA THR A 133 -10.33 -6.91 21.16
C THR A 133 -9.66 -7.04 22.53
N GLN A 134 -10.23 -6.45 23.58
CA GLN A 134 -9.79 -6.65 24.98
C GLN A 134 -10.89 -6.35 25.99
N THR A 135 -10.86 -7.01 27.16
CA THR A 135 -11.80 -6.75 28.28
C THR A 135 -11.61 -5.39 28.92
N GLY A 136 -10.37 -4.90 28.98
CA GLY A 136 -9.99 -3.68 29.70
C GLY A 136 -9.73 -3.87 31.20
N PRO A 137 -9.61 -2.77 31.97
CA PRO A 137 -9.82 -1.37 31.53
C PRO A 137 -8.63 -0.76 30.77
N PRO A 138 -8.86 0.10 29.75
CA PRO A 138 -10.13 0.36 29.07
C PRO A 138 -10.55 -0.77 28.11
N ARG A 139 -11.86 -0.94 27.88
CA ARG A 139 -12.39 -2.01 27.00
C ARG A 139 -12.03 -1.71 25.53
N GLY A 140 -11.69 -2.76 24.77
CA GLY A 140 -11.33 -2.71 23.34
C GLY A 140 -12.51 -2.45 22.41
N MET A 141 -12.23 -2.46 21.11
CA MET A 141 -13.26 -2.36 20.06
C MET A 141 -14.14 -3.60 20.03
N THR A 142 -15.39 -3.42 19.63
CA THR A 142 -16.37 -4.48 19.39
C THR A 142 -16.36 -4.84 17.91
N TYR A 143 -16.37 -6.13 17.57
CA TYR A 143 -16.45 -6.62 16.19
C TYR A 143 -17.59 -7.63 16.04
N ASN A 144 -18.19 -7.69 14.85
CA ASN A 144 -19.27 -8.63 14.54
C ASN A 144 -19.18 -9.10 13.07
N THR A 145 -19.05 -10.41 12.89
CA THR A 145 -18.96 -11.09 11.58
C THR A 145 -20.14 -12.05 11.43
N ILE A 146 -20.76 -12.08 10.24
CA ILE A 146 -21.88 -12.97 9.91
C ILE A 146 -21.60 -13.65 8.57
N ALA A 147 -21.67 -14.98 8.54
CA ALA A 147 -21.67 -15.79 7.33
C ALA A 147 -23.10 -16.34 7.10
N ARG A 148 -23.80 -15.81 6.09
CA ARG A 148 -25.17 -16.20 5.72
C ARG A 148 -25.18 -17.17 4.56
N SER A 149 -26.01 -18.20 4.66
CA SER A 149 -26.25 -19.21 3.62
C SER A 149 -27.49 -18.87 2.78
N SER A 150 -27.44 -19.16 1.48
CA SER A 150 -28.60 -19.14 0.60
C SER A 150 -29.54 -20.34 0.78
N ILE A 151 -29.11 -21.36 1.54
CA ILE A 151 -29.87 -22.59 1.84
C ILE A 151 -29.98 -22.75 3.35
N SER A 152 -31.19 -22.92 3.87
CA SER A 152 -31.38 -23.20 5.30
C SER A 152 -30.79 -24.54 5.70
N GLY A 153 -30.03 -24.55 6.80
CA GLY A 153 -29.45 -25.73 7.43
C GLY A 153 -29.89 -25.87 8.89
N THR A 154 -29.11 -26.64 9.66
CA THR A 154 -29.32 -26.85 11.10
C THR A 154 -28.15 -26.23 11.88
N CYS A 155 -28.45 -25.42 12.89
CA CYS A 155 -27.45 -24.94 13.86
C CYS A 155 -27.32 -25.92 15.03
N ASP A 156 -26.13 -26.46 15.23
CA ASP A 156 -25.77 -27.10 16.49
C ASP A 156 -25.42 -26.02 17.53
N SER A 157 -26.32 -25.84 18.51
CA SER A 157 -26.12 -24.88 19.59
C SER A 157 -24.98 -25.21 20.55
N SER A 158 -24.42 -26.43 20.53
CA SER A 158 -23.28 -26.83 21.34
C SER A 158 -21.94 -26.48 20.66
N THR A 159 -21.74 -26.87 19.39
CA THR A 159 -20.51 -26.58 18.63
C THR A 159 -20.54 -25.24 17.87
N ARG A 160 -21.69 -24.57 17.81
CA ARG A 160 -21.93 -23.31 17.06
C ARG A 160 -21.72 -23.46 15.54
N ARG A 161 -21.88 -24.68 15.04
CA ARG A 161 -21.75 -25.03 13.61
C ARG A 161 -23.11 -24.97 12.92
N LEU A 162 -23.15 -24.33 11.74
CA LEU A 162 -24.26 -24.40 10.80
C LEU A 162 -23.96 -25.49 9.77
N THR A 163 -24.73 -26.57 9.78
CA THR A 163 -24.62 -27.66 8.80
C THR A 163 -25.74 -27.54 7.76
N ILE A 164 -25.35 -27.45 6.50
CA ILE A 164 -26.24 -27.36 5.33
C ILE A 164 -26.22 -28.70 4.62
N SER A 165 -27.33 -29.44 4.71
CA SER A 165 -27.54 -30.71 4.01
C SER A 165 -28.49 -30.48 2.84
N SER A 166 -27.98 -30.49 1.60
CA SER A 166 -28.78 -30.19 0.40
C SER A 166 -28.61 -31.23 -0.69
N SER A 167 -29.42 -32.28 -0.64
CA SER A 167 -29.45 -33.34 -1.66
C SER A 167 -30.04 -32.91 -3.01
N SER A 168 -30.57 -31.69 -3.11
CA SER A 168 -31.28 -31.17 -4.30
C SER A 168 -30.65 -29.93 -4.93
N SER A 169 -29.62 -29.32 -4.32
CA SER A 169 -28.85 -28.22 -4.91
C SER A 169 -27.40 -28.64 -5.17
N SER A 170 -26.85 -28.19 -6.29
CA SER A 170 -25.40 -28.26 -6.59
C SER A 170 -24.68 -26.93 -6.33
N THR A 171 -25.43 -25.88 -5.94
CA THR A 171 -24.90 -24.53 -5.69
C THR A 171 -25.27 -24.03 -4.29
N LEU A 172 -24.30 -23.38 -3.64
CA LEU A 172 -24.47 -22.71 -2.35
C LEU A 172 -23.78 -21.34 -2.44
N THR A 173 -24.50 -20.28 -2.09
CA THR A 173 -23.94 -18.94 -1.94
C THR A 173 -23.83 -18.61 -0.46
N ILE A 174 -22.65 -18.17 -0.04
CA ILE A 174 -22.37 -17.67 1.30
C ILE A 174 -22.05 -16.18 1.19
N VAL A 175 -22.78 -15.36 1.93
CA VAL A 175 -22.54 -13.92 2.08
C VAL A 175 -21.89 -13.69 3.44
N ILE A 176 -20.64 -13.20 3.44
CA ILE A 176 -19.87 -12.88 4.63
C ILE A 176 -19.83 -11.36 4.76
N GLY A 177 -20.31 -10.83 5.89
CA GLY A 177 -20.18 -9.41 6.23
C GLY A 177 -19.56 -9.23 7.59
N GLU A 178 -18.74 -8.20 7.73
CA GLU A 178 -18.03 -7.86 8.96
C GLU A 178 -18.09 -6.35 9.22
N GLY A 179 -17.93 -5.95 10.47
CA GLY A 179 -17.76 -4.56 10.87
C GLY A 179 -17.31 -4.44 12.31
N THR A 180 -16.70 -3.29 12.63
CA THR A 180 -16.24 -2.93 13.98
C THR A 180 -17.04 -1.73 14.53
N ASP A 181 -16.90 -1.43 15.82
CA ASP A 181 -17.35 -0.15 16.39
C ASP A 181 -16.35 1.00 16.15
N PHE A 182 -15.35 0.84 15.28
CA PHE A 182 -14.39 1.90 14.95
C PHE A 182 -15.08 3.12 14.31
N ASP A 183 -14.53 4.29 14.61
CA ASP A 183 -14.97 5.56 14.06
C ASP A 183 -13.83 6.59 14.09
N ALA A 184 -13.19 6.78 12.93
CA ALA A 184 -12.13 7.78 12.75
C ALA A 184 -12.56 9.21 13.14
N THR A 185 -13.85 9.54 13.08
CA THR A 185 -14.35 10.88 13.49
C THR A 185 -14.34 11.08 15.01
N LYS A 186 -14.17 9.99 15.77
CA LYS A 186 -14.08 9.99 17.25
C LYS A 186 -12.63 10.00 17.74
N GLY A 187 -11.68 10.23 16.85
CA GLY A 187 -10.27 10.48 17.14
C GLY A 187 -9.95 11.90 17.61
N THR A 188 -10.92 12.63 18.17
CA THR A 188 -10.83 14.06 18.55
C THR A 188 -11.00 14.29 20.05
N GLU A 189 -10.53 15.44 20.56
CA GLU A 189 -10.68 15.85 21.98
C GLU A 189 -12.14 15.82 22.45
N ALA A 190 -13.05 16.35 21.64
CA ALA A 190 -14.49 16.39 21.93
C ALA A 190 -15.13 14.99 22.07
N ALA A 191 -14.50 13.96 21.49
CA ALA A 191 -14.90 12.56 21.61
C ALA A 191 -13.99 11.77 22.57
N SER A 192 -13.17 12.46 23.37
CA SER A 192 -12.13 11.90 24.26
C SER A 192 -11.22 10.87 23.57
N TYR A 193 -10.94 11.08 22.28
CA TYR A 193 -10.12 10.19 21.44
C TYR A 193 -10.53 8.72 21.48
N THR A 194 -11.83 8.45 21.68
CA THR A 194 -12.33 7.09 21.88
C THR A 194 -12.23 6.20 20.64
N PHE A 195 -12.19 6.79 19.44
CA PHE A 195 -12.26 6.07 18.15
C PHE A 195 -13.47 5.11 18.04
N LYS A 196 -14.54 5.35 18.81
CA LYS A 196 -15.69 4.45 18.94
C LYS A 196 -17.00 5.09 18.56
N GLY A 197 -17.66 4.49 17.56
CA GLY A 197 -19.01 4.79 17.14
C GLY A 197 -20.03 3.79 17.67
N GLU A 198 -21.02 3.50 16.84
CA GLU A 198 -22.13 2.59 17.14
C GLU A 198 -21.73 1.10 17.05
N ASP A 199 -22.48 0.23 17.72
CA ASP A 199 -22.26 -1.22 17.69
C ASP A 199 -22.53 -1.79 16.27
N PRO A 200 -21.60 -2.55 15.67
CA PRO A 200 -21.73 -3.01 14.29
C PRO A 200 -22.86 -4.03 14.06
N ALA A 201 -23.43 -4.64 15.11
CA ALA A 201 -24.28 -5.82 14.97
C ALA A 201 -25.53 -5.61 14.11
N GLU A 202 -26.28 -4.51 14.30
CA GLU A 202 -27.50 -4.23 13.51
C GLU A 202 -27.17 -3.88 12.05
N HIS A 203 -26.03 -3.21 11.83
CA HIS A 203 -25.60 -2.80 10.50
C HIS A 203 -25.14 -3.99 9.65
N VAL A 204 -24.27 -4.85 10.22
CA VAL A 204 -23.83 -6.09 9.58
C VAL A 204 -25.00 -7.06 9.35
N GLU A 205 -25.97 -7.11 10.26
CA GLU A 205 -27.21 -7.86 10.07
C GLU A 205 -28.00 -7.37 8.85
N THR A 206 -28.21 -6.05 8.77
CA THR A 206 -29.00 -5.41 7.70
C THR A 206 -28.38 -5.66 6.33
N ILE A 207 -27.07 -5.43 6.18
CA ILE A 207 -26.42 -5.53 4.86
C ILE A 207 -26.29 -6.98 4.38
N THR A 208 -25.99 -7.93 5.27
CA THR A 208 -25.82 -9.33 4.89
C THR A 208 -27.17 -9.93 4.51
N SER A 209 -28.24 -9.56 5.23
CA SER A 209 -29.61 -9.95 4.90
C SER A 209 -30.08 -9.36 3.56
N ALA A 210 -29.76 -8.08 3.30
CA ALA A 210 -30.04 -7.45 2.02
C ALA A 210 -29.28 -8.10 0.86
N ALA A 211 -27.99 -8.41 1.05
CA ALA A 211 -27.16 -9.06 0.03
C ALA A 211 -27.62 -10.49 -0.27
N ILE A 212 -27.83 -11.35 0.73
CA ILE A 212 -28.24 -12.76 0.51
C ILE A 212 -29.64 -12.89 -0.10
N SER A 213 -30.49 -11.85 0.01
CA SER A 213 -31.79 -11.80 -0.66
C SER A 213 -31.72 -11.58 -2.18
N GLN A 214 -30.55 -11.19 -2.71
CA GLN A 214 -30.35 -10.99 -4.15
C GLN A 214 -29.80 -12.27 -4.80
N PRO A 215 -30.16 -12.54 -6.08
CA PRO A 215 -29.50 -13.60 -6.84
C PRO A 215 -27.99 -13.36 -6.92
N GLU A 216 -27.19 -14.39 -6.66
CA GLU A 216 -25.73 -14.34 -6.75
C GLU A 216 -25.26 -13.75 -8.09
N SER A 217 -25.92 -14.12 -9.19
CA SER A 217 -25.61 -13.61 -10.52
C SER A 217 -25.72 -12.09 -10.62
N ARG A 218 -26.65 -11.44 -9.89
CA ARG A 218 -26.79 -9.98 -9.86
C ARG A 218 -25.66 -9.34 -9.06
N LEU A 219 -25.29 -9.93 -7.93
CA LEU A 219 -24.18 -9.47 -7.08
C LEU A 219 -22.86 -9.57 -7.85
N ARG A 220 -22.62 -10.71 -8.51
CA ARG A 220 -21.45 -10.96 -9.35
C ARG A 220 -21.38 -10.00 -10.54
N THR A 221 -22.50 -9.73 -11.24
CA THR A 221 -22.52 -8.74 -12.32
C THR A 221 -22.13 -7.36 -11.82
N GLY A 222 -22.73 -6.87 -10.73
CA GLY A 222 -22.38 -5.55 -10.17
C GLY A 222 -20.93 -5.46 -9.65
N HIS A 223 -20.37 -6.56 -9.15
CA HIS A 223 -18.95 -6.64 -8.82
C HIS A 223 -18.05 -6.58 -10.07
N ILE A 224 -18.36 -7.36 -11.11
CA ILE A 224 -17.61 -7.36 -12.37
C ILE A 224 -17.67 -5.98 -13.03
N GLU A 225 -18.84 -5.34 -13.10
CA GLU A 225 -18.97 -3.99 -13.69
C GLU A 225 -18.10 -2.94 -12.98
N ASP A 226 -18.07 -2.95 -11.64
CA ASP A 226 -17.24 -2.03 -10.86
C ASP A 226 -15.75 -2.35 -10.94
N TYR A 227 -15.38 -3.62 -10.86
CA TYR A 227 -13.99 -4.06 -10.93
C TYR A 227 -13.41 -3.84 -12.35
N SER A 228 -14.18 -4.14 -13.39
CA SER A 228 -13.79 -3.89 -14.79
C SER A 228 -13.60 -2.42 -15.13
N ARG A 229 -14.27 -1.50 -14.42
CA ARG A 229 -14.01 -0.05 -14.52
C ARG A 229 -12.62 0.32 -13.99
N LEU A 230 -12.17 -0.30 -12.89
CA LEU A 230 -10.87 -0.05 -12.27
C LEU A 230 -9.71 -0.74 -13.03
N THR A 231 -9.92 -1.97 -13.51
CA THR A 231 -8.93 -2.64 -14.36
C THR A 231 -8.83 -1.97 -15.73
N GLY A 232 -9.95 -1.67 -16.38
CA GLY A 232 -10.01 -1.03 -17.70
C GLY A 232 -9.55 0.44 -17.74
N ALA A 233 -9.24 1.05 -16.59
CA ALA A 233 -8.71 2.42 -16.53
C ALA A 233 -7.32 2.56 -17.16
N PHE A 234 -6.56 1.47 -17.29
CA PHE A 234 -5.21 1.45 -17.85
C PHE A 234 -4.85 0.04 -18.33
N THR A 235 -3.93 -0.09 -19.29
CA THR A 235 -3.37 -1.38 -19.72
C THR A 235 -1.87 -1.24 -19.96
N LEU A 236 -1.08 -2.20 -19.45
CA LEU A 236 0.29 -2.48 -19.89
C LEU A 236 0.23 -3.78 -20.71
N ASP A 237 0.66 -3.71 -21.95
CA ASP A 237 0.63 -4.80 -22.92
C ASP A 237 2.09 -5.17 -23.24
N LEU A 238 2.52 -6.32 -22.70
CA LEU A 238 3.83 -6.93 -22.98
C LEU A 238 3.58 -8.29 -23.67
N PRO A 239 4.48 -8.74 -24.57
CA PRO A 239 4.26 -9.95 -25.35
C PRO A 239 4.58 -11.20 -24.52
N ASP A 240 3.74 -12.22 -24.66
CA ASP A 240 4.03 -13.56 -24.18
C ASP A 240 4.95 -14.27 -25.18
N THR A 241 6.27 -14.05 -25.03
CA THR A 241 7.28 -14.55 -25.97
C THR A 241 7.57 -16.04 -25.80
N GLN A 242 7.14 -16.65 -24.68
CA GLN A 242 7.44 -18.05 -24.35
C GLN A 242 6.21 -18.97 -24.30
N GLY A 243 4.99 -18.42 -24.43
CA GLY A 243 3.74 -19.19 -24.32
C GLY A 243 3.40 -19.52 -22.86
N SER A 244 3.72 -18.58 -21.97
CA SER A 244 3.59 -18.66 -20.52
C SER A 244 2.17 -18.40 -20.00
N ASP A 245 1.25 -17.85 -20.82
CA ASP A 245 -0.16 -17.76 -20.45
C ASP A 245 -0.72 -19.15 -20.07
N GLY A 246 -1.51 -19.19 -18.99
CA GLY A 246 -1.98 -20.42 -18.37
C GLY A 246 -0.94 -21.23 -17.58
N THR A 247 0.32 -20.82 -17.49
CA THR A 247 1.31 -21.46 -16.60
C THR A 247 1.01 -21.15 -15.13
N GLU A 248 1.31 -22.09 -14.23
CA GLU A 248 1.14 -21.94 -12.79
C GLU A 248 2.03 -20.81 -12.24
N LEU A 249 1.49 -19.94 -11.37
CA LEU A 249 2.21 -18.74 -10.91
C LEU A 249 3.50 -19.09 -10.15
N SER A 250 3.43 -20.13 -9.31
CA SER A 250 4.57 -20.70 -8.57
C SER A 250 5.73 -21.07 -9.51
N LYS A 251 5.42 -21.63 -10.68
CA LYS A 251 6.40 -21.99 -11.72
C LYS A 251 6.96 -20.76 -12.42
N LEU A 252 6.12 -19.80 -12.81
CA LEU A 252 6.58 -18.55 -13.46
C LEU A 252 7.57 -17.78 -12.58
N ILE A 253 7.34 -17.77 -11.27
CA ILE A 253 8.23 -17.13 -10.30
C ILE A 253 9.52 -17.94 -10.12
N THR A 254 9.42 -19.27 -9.97
CA THR A 254 10.59 -20.16 -9.83
C THR A 254 11.50 -20.19 -11.07
N ASP A 255 10.94 -20.03 -12.26
CA ASP A 255 11.70 -19.98 -13.52
C ASP A 255 12.34 -18.60 -13.76
N CYS A 256 11.93 -17.56 -13.03
CA CYS A 256 12.54 -16.24 -13.10
C CYS A 256 13.99 -16.30 -12.61
N ASN A 257 14.89 -15.66 -13.36
CA ASN A 257 16.30 -15.55 -13.01
C ASN A 257 16.80 -14.17 -13.44
N ALA A 258 17.21 -13.34 -12.49
CA ALA A 258 17.63 -11.97 -12.72
C ALA A 258 18.88 -11.84 -13.60
N ASN A 259 19.73 -12.88 -13.62
CA ASN A 259 21.00 -12.87 -14.36
C ASN A 259 20.85 -13.24 -15.86
N LYS A 260 19.65 -13.61 -16.32
CA LYS A 260 19.37 -13.88 -17.74
C LYS A 260 18.79 -12.64 -18.40
N THR A 261 19.47 -12.04 -19.38
CA THR A 261 18.93 -10.90 -20.16
C THR A 261 17.76 -11.31 -21.06
N GLU A 262 17.82 -12.51 -21.66
CA GLU A 262 16.69 -13.17 -22.32
C GLU A 262 15.68 -13.62 -21.25
N GLY A 263 14.66 -12.80 -21.03
CA GLY A 263 13.57 -13.04 -20.09
C GLY A 263 12.23 -13.16 -20.78
N ASP A 264 11.29 -13.79 -20.10
CA ASP A 264 9.88 -13.75 -20.46
C ASP A 264 9.24 -12.46 -19.88
N PRO A 265 8.64 -11.58 -20.70
CA PRO A 265 7.91 -10.41 -20.21
C PRO A 265 6.60 -10.75 -19.50
N TYR A 266 6.05 -11.94 -19.70
CA TYR A 266 4.73 -12.31 -19.17
C TYR A 266 4.67 -12.29 -17.63
N PRO A 267 5.60 -12.88 -16.85
CA PRO A 267 5.66 -12.72 -15.39
C PRO A 267 5.74 -11.27 -14.91
N GLU A 268 6.51 -10.42 -15.60
CA GLU A 268 6.67 -9.00 -15.26
C GLU A 268 5.34 -8.24 -15.43
N LYS A 269 4.65 -8.48 -16.55
CA LYS A 269 3.30 -7.96 -16.82
C LYS A 269 2.28 -8.49 -15.82
N LEU A 270 2.33 -9.79 -15.51
CA LEU A 270 1.41 -10.46 -14.60
C LEU A 270 1.52 -9.90 -13.17
N LEU A 271 2.74 -9.69 -12.67
CA LEU A 271 2.97 -9.10 -11.36
C LEU A 271 2.66 -7.60 -11.32
N PHE A 272 2.84 -6.88 -12.43
CA PHE A 272 2.32 -5.50 -12.57
C PHE A 272 0.79 -5.47 -12.45
N ASP A 273 0.06 -6.31 -13.18
CA ASP A 273 -1.40 -6.39 -13.08
C ASP A 273 -1.86 -6.82 -11.68
N TYR A 274 -1.12 -7.73 -11.03
CA TYR A 274 -1.41 -8.16 -9.67
C TYR A 274 -1.17 -7.04 -8.64
N GLY A 275 -0.10 -6.26 -8.76
CA GLY A 275 0.13 -5.07 -7.94
C GLY A 275 -1.03 -4.07 -8.05
N ARG A 276 -1.61 -3.89 -9.25
CA ARG A 276 -2.83 -3.08 -9.41
C ARG A 276 -4.03 -3.73 -8.72
N HIS A 277 -4.25 -5.03 -8.91
CA HIS A 277 -5.37 -5.78 -8.30
C HIS A 277 -5.37 -5.63 -6.78
N LEU A 278 -4.21 -5.76 -6.14
CA LEU A 278 -4.05 -5.64 -4.68
C LEU A 278 -4.38 -4.22 -4.17
N PHE A 279 -4.25 -3.20 -5.02
CA PHE A 279 -4.62 -1.81 -4.69
C PHE A 279 -6.11 -1.54 -4.89
N MET A 280 -6.76 -2.21 -5.86
CA MET A 280 -8.18 -2.04 -6.19
C MET A 280 -9.07 -2.40 -5.00
N SER A 281 -9.68 -1.36 -4.43
CA SER A 281 -10.42 -1.44 -3.18
C SER A 281 -11.35 -0.23 -3.08
N ARG A 282 -12.52 -0.33 -2.43
CA ARG A 282 -13.47 0.80 -2.40
C ARG A 282 -12.92 1.98 -1.60
N THR A 283 -13.27 3.19 -2.05
CA THR A 283 -12.93 4.53 -1.51
C THR A 283 -13.37 4.83 -0.07
N ASN A 284 -13.79 3.83 0.71
CA ASN A 284 -14.38 4.01 2.05
C ASN A 284 -13.65 3.19 3.13
N GLY A 285 -12.55 2.52 2.79
CA GLY A 285 -11.67 1.82 3.74
C GLY A 285 -10.52 2.70 4.22
N LEU A 286 -9.78 2.21 5.22
CA LEU A 286 -8.56 2.84 5.70
C LEU A 286 -7.41 2.74 4.67
N PRO A 287 -6.36 3.58 4.80
CA PRO A 287 -5.18 3.50 3.96
C PRO A 287 -4.53 2.11 3.99
N PRO A 288 -3.89 1.65 2.89
CA PRO A 288 -3.20 0.36 2.87
C PRO A 288 -1.98 0.38 3.80
N ILE A 289 -1.97 -0.52 4.76
CA ILE A 289 -0.84 -0.77 5.67
C ILE A 289 0.30 -1.53 4.98
N LEU A 290 1.38 -1.79 5.73
CA LEU A 290 2.49 -2.70 5.36
C LEU A 290 2.03 -4.00 4.66
N GLN A 291 0.92 -4.60 5.10
CA GLN A 291 0.36 -5.84 4.53
C GLN A 291 -0.94 -5.62 3.71
N GLY A 292 -1.19 -4.39 3.29
CA GLY A 292 -2.41 -3.97 2.58
C GLY A 292 -3.65 -4.00 3.47
N VAL A 293 -4.23 -5.19 3.64
CA VAL A 293 -5.31 -5.53 4.59
C VAL A 293 -5.23 -6.99 5.06
N TRP A 294 -4.17 -7.73 4.72
CA TRP A 294 -4.13 -9.20 4.86
C TRP A 294 -3.04 -9.63 5.83
N SER A 295 -3.42 -10.22 6.96
CA SER A 295 -2.49 -10.88 7.89
C SER A 295 -2.95 -12.31 8.22
N PRO A 296 -2.11 -13.34 8.01
CA PRO A 296 -2.43 -14.71 8.39
C PRO A 296 -2.33 -14.94 9.90
N THR A 297 -1.70 -14.02 10.65
CA THR A 297 -1.43 -14.17 12.10
C THR A 297 -1.98 -12.99 12.91
N LYS A 298 -2.12 -13.20 14.23
CA LYS A 298 -2.50 -12.14 15.18
C LYS A 298 -1.44 -11.04 15.30
N THR A 299 -0.16 -11.40 15.14
CA THR A 299 0.99 -10.50 15.35
C THR A 299 1.71 -10.28 14.03
N ALA A 300 1.21 -9.33 13.24
CA ALA A 300 1.86 -8.88 12.02
C ALA A 300 3.27 -8.33 12.31
N ALA A 301 4.20 -8.54 11.37
CA ALA A 301 5.55 -8.00 11.47
C ALA A 301 5.50 -6.46 11.42
N TRP A 302 6.31 -5.79 12.26
CA TRP A 302 6.24 -4.34 12.49
C TRP A 302 4.81 -3.85 12.79
N SER A 303 4.04 -4.66 13.53
CA SER A 303 2.62 -4.45 13.84
C SER A 303 1.68 -4.33 12.63
N GLY A 304 2.18 -4.57 11.40
CA GLY A 304 1.43 -4.26 10.17
C GLY A 304 1.08 -2.78 10.09
N ASP A 305 1.97 -1.87 10.50
CA ASP A 305 1.65 -0.47 10.74
C ASP A 305 1.61 0.42 9.46
N TYR A 306 1.53 1.74 9.67
CA TYR A 306 1.77 2.74 8.62
C TYR A 306 3.21 3.25 8.71
N HIS A 307 4.12 2.57 8.02
CA HIS A 307 5.53 2.91 8.01
C HIS A 307 5.84 4.07 7.04
N ALA A 308 6.06 5.27 7.58
CA ALA A 308 6.08 6.54 6.86
C ALA A 308 7.47 7.02 6.40
N ASN A 309 8.52 6.20 6.51
CA ASN A 309 9.86 6.55 6.02
C ASN A 309 10.15 6.04 4.59
N ILE A 310 9.37 5.08 4.07
CA ILE A 310 9.35 4.67 2.66
C ILE A 310 8.07 3.91 2.27
N SER A 311 7.61 2.94 3.07
CA SER A 311 6.62 1.94 2.63
C SER A 311 5.23 2.50 2.37
N LEU A 312 4.70 3.37 3.24
CA LEU A 312 3.40 4.04 3.00
C LEU A 312 3.42 4.88 1.73
N GLN A 313 4.54 5.54 1.43
CA GLN A 313 4.70 6.28 0.18
C GLN A 313 4.80 5.33 -1.01
N MET A 314 5.54 4.23 -0.88
CA MET A 314 5.71 3.20 -1.91
C MET A 314 4.38 2.55 -2.30
N ASN A 315 3.50 2.33 -1.33
CA ASN A 315 2.13 1.86 -1.53
C ASN A 315 1.31 2.73 -2.50
N LEU A 316 1.70 4.00 -2.69
CA LEU A 316 0.96 4.98 -3.49
C LEU A 316 1.64 5.33 -4.84
N TRP A 317 2.87 4.85 -5.10
CA TRP A 317 3.68 5.30 -6.24
C TRP A 317 2.99 5.11 -7.60
N GLY A 318 2.34 3.96 -7.80
CA GLY A 318 1.63 3.67 -9.05
C GLY A 318 0.24 4.29 -9.16
N ALA A 319 -0.44 4.55 -8.04
CA ALA A 319 -1.90 4.69 -7.99
C ALA A 319 -2.46 5.78 -8.93
N GLU A 320 -1.87 6.97 -8.91
CA GLU A 320 -2.29 8.07 -9.80
C GLU A 320 -2.02 7.75 -11.27
N ALA A 321 -0.78 7.32 -11.59
CA ALA A 321 -0.34 7.00 -12.96
C ALA A 321 -1.19 5.88 -13.61
N THR A 322 -1.61 4.92 -12.80
CA THR A 322 -2.37 3.72 -13.18
C THR A 322 -3.89 3.93 -13.31
N GLY A 323 -4.40 5.14 -13.04
CA GLY A 323 -5.83 5.44 -13.08
C GLY A 323 -6.60 5.07 -11.81
N LEU A 324 -5.90 4.73 -10.72
CA LEU A 324 -6.47 4.34 -9.43
C LEU A 324 -6.49 5.49 -8.40
N GLY A 325 -6.28 6.74 -8.86
CA GLY A 325 -6.19 7.93 -7.98
C GLY A 325 -7.44 8.20 -7.12
N GLU A 326 -8.64 7.81 -7.55
CA GLU A 326 -9.83 7.88 -6.68
C GLU A 326 -9.69 7.04 -5.39
N LEU A 327 -8.82 6.04 -5.38
CA LEU A 327 -8.57 5.16 -4.25
C LEU A 327 -7.47 5.68 -3.31
N THR A 328 -6.79 6.79 -3.64
CA THR A 328 -5.82 7.46 -2.75
C THR A 328 -6.51 8.43 -1.78
N ILE A 329 -7.74 8.85 -2.09
CA ILE A 329 -8.56 9.80 -1.30
C ILE A 329 -8.62 9.43 0.20
N PRO A 330 -8.87 8.16 0.61
CA PRO A 330 -8.96 7.82 2.03
C PRO A 330 -7.67 8.06 2.83
N VAL A 331 -6.51 8.12 2.15
CA VAL A 331 -5.24 8.49 2.78
C VAL A 331 -5.25 9.96 3.17
N PHE A 332 -5.67 10.83 2.26
CA PHE A 332 -5.75 12.27 2.52
C PHE A 332 -6.86 12.60 3.53
N ASP A 333 -8.02 11.95 3.42
CA ASP A 333 -9.10 12.07 4.41
C ASP A 333 -8.63 11.68 5.82
N TYR A 334 -7.96 10.53 5.95
CA TYR A 334 -7.47 10.03 7.23
C TYR A 334 -6.33 10.90 7.79
N MET A 335 -5.43 11.38 6.92
CA MET A 335 -4.42 12.39 7.25
C MET A 335 -5.07 13.64 7.86
N GLU A 336 -6.01 14.26 7.16
CA GLU A 336 -6.65 15.52 7.56
C GLU A 336 -7.45 15.39 8.88
N GLN A 337 -8.13 14.27 9.07
CA GLN A 337 -8.97 14.05 10.27
C GLN A 337 -8.19 13.58 11.50
N ASN A 338 -7.05 12.88 11.34
CA ASN A 338 -6.40 12.19 12.45
C ASN A 338 -4.91 12.53 12.61
N TRP A 339 -4.08 12.29 11.59
CA TRP A 339 -2.64 12.57 11.72
C TRP A 339 -2.31 14.06 11.77
N MET A 340 -3.08 14.91 11.08
CA MET A 340 -2.86 16.35 11.08
C MET A 340 -3.22 17.01 12.43
N PRO A 341 -4.40 16.79 13.04
CA PRO A 341 -4.73 17.37 14.35
C PRO A 341 -3.81 16.86 15.46
N ARG A 342 -3.59 15.54 15.53
CA ARG A 342 -2.73 14.92 16.56
C ARG A 342 -1.25 15.22 16.33
N GLY A 343 -0.84 15.33 15.08
CA GLY A 343 0.48 15.81 14.71
C GLY A 343 0.69 17.28 15.06
N ALA A 344 -0.36 18.10 15.11
CA ALA A 344 -0.28 19.48 15.60
C ALA A 344 -0.10 19.54 17.11
N GLU A 345 -0.83 18.71 17.87
CA GLU A 345 -0.59 18.52 19.30
C GLU A 345 0.84 18.03 19.58
N THR A 346 1.33 17.04 18.81
CA THR A 346 2.72 16.57 18.87
C THR A 346 3.72 17.69 18.55
N ALA A 347 3.43 18.56 17.56
CA ALA A 347 4.28 19.69 17.20
C ALA A 347 4.35 20.77 18.30
N GLU A 348 3.22 21.06 18.96
CA GLU A 348 3.17 21.99 20.10
C GLU A 348 3.88 21.41 21.33
N LEU A 349 3.58 20.16 21.68
CA LEU A 349 4.08 19.50 22.91
C LEU A 349 5.58 19.20 22.86
N LEU A 350 6.10 18.75 21.71
CA LEU A 350 7.48 18.28 21.61
C LEU A 350 8.44 19.31 21.03
N TYR A 351 7.95 20.21 20.17
CA TYR A 351 8.78 21.19 19.46
C TYR A 351 8.39 22.66 19.73
N GLY A 352 7.30 22.93 20.45
CA GLY A 352 6.80 24.29 20.68
C GLY A 352 6.42 25.01 19.38
N SER A 353 6.04 24.25 18.34
CA SER A 353 5.86 24.76 16.97
C SER A 353 4.40 24.73 16.53
N GLN A 354 4.04 25.69 15.68
CA GLN A 354 2.84 25.60 14.84
C GLN A 354 3.08 24.61 13.68
N GLY A 355 1.98 24.16 13.05
CA GLY A 355 2.00 23.13 12.00
C GLY A 355 1.63 21.77 12.58
N TRP A 356 2.02 20.69 11.91
CA TRP A 356 1.83 19.31 12.36
C TRP A 356 3.03 18.44 11.98
N VAL A 357 3.22 17.33 12.68
CA VAL A 357 4.32 16.39 12.46
C VAL A 357 3.90 14.95 12.74
N THR A 358 4.41 14.02 11.92
CA THR A 358 4.39 12.58 12.19
C THR A 358 5.82 12.04 12.16
N HIS A 359 6.00 10.83 12.68
CA HIS A 359 7.28 10.11 12.71
C HIS A 359 7.18 8.82 11.86
N ASN A 360 8.15 7.91 11.96
CA ASN A 360 8.22 6.72 11.11
C ASN A 360 7.06 5.74 11.31
N GLU A 361 6.65 5.49 12.56
CA GLU A 361 5.59 4.53 12.92
C GLU A 361 4.28 5.27 13.21
N MET A 362 3.19 4.90 12.53
CA MET A 362 1.85 5.45 12.74
C MET A 362 0.80 4.32 12.70
N ASN A 363 -0.39 4.55 13.26
CA ASN A 363 -1.47 3.56 13.29
C ASN A 363 -2.87 4.18 13.11
N ILE A 364 -3.91 3.34 13.16
CA ILE A 364 -5.32 3.75 12.99
C ILE A 364 -5.90 4.57 14.16
N PHE A 365 -5.15 4.75 15.24
CA PHE A 365 -5.53 5.54 16.42
C PHE A 365 -4.79 6.89 16.47
N GLY A 366 -4.23 7.33 15.35
CA GLY A 366 -3.52 8.60 15.24
C GLY A 366 -2.28 8.66 16.15
N HIS A 367 -1.51 7.58 16.19
CA HIS A 367 -0.18 7.58 16.82
C HIS A 367 0.76 8.50 16.03
N THR A 368 1.09 9.65 16.63
CA THR A 368 2.00 10.66 16.06
C THR A 368 3.20 10.94 16.96
N GLY A 369 3.08 10.67 18.28
CA GLY A 369 4.15 10.83 19.26
C GLY A 369 4.98 9.55 19.44
N SER A 370 6.02 9.39 18.62
CA SER A 370 7.13 8.46 18.91
C SER A 370 8.34 9.24 19.47
N LEU A 371 9.44 8.55 19.79
CA LEU A 371 10.66 9.20 20.29
C LEU A 371 11.28 10.09 19.20
N VAL A 372 11.44 11.37 19.53
CA VAL A 372 11.64 12.46 18.55
C VAL A 372 12.97 12.46 17.81
N VAL A 373 12.91 12.85 16.53
CA VAL A 373 14.05 13.03 15.62
C VAL A 373 14.25 14.52 15.32
N ASN A 374 14.73 15.26 16.32
CA ASN A 374 15.65 16.37 16.07
C ASN A 374 16.67 16.43 17.23
N PRO A 375 17.97 16.15 17.04
CA PRO A 375 18.71 16.06 15.77
C PRO A 375 18.16 15.03 14.74
N CYS A 376 18.39 15.27 13.45
CA CYS A 376 17.86 14.47 12.35
C CYS A 376 18.60 13.15 12.17
N THR A 377 17.94 12.12 11.64
CA THR A 377 18.57 10.90 11.12
C THR A 377 18.45 10.85 9.60
N SER A 378 19.28 10.05 8.94
CA SER A 378 18.92 9.51 7.63
C SER A 378 18.27 8.15 7.89
N PRO A 379 16.99 7.90 7.51
CA PRO A 379 16.39 6.58 7.68
C PRO A 379 17.26 5.55 6.96
N GLU A 380 17.85 4.53 7.60
CA GLU A 380 17.85 4.19 9.03
C GLU A 380 19.29 3.96 9.55
N GLN A 381 20.19 4.87 9.18
CA GLN A 381 21.63 4.72 9.40
C GLN A 381 22.35 6.01 9.80
N GLY A 382 23.59 5.84 10.23
CA GLY A 382 24.46 6.92 10.68
C GLY A 382 24.01 7.53 12.00
N PRO A 383 24.57 8.70 12.36
CA PRO A 383 24.26 9.36 13.62
C PRO A 383 22.98 10.19 13.54
N VAL A 384 22.40 10.43 14.72
CA VAL A 384 21.47 11.54 14.93
C VAL A 384 22.27 12.85 14.89
N THR A 385 22.02 13.73 13.91
CA THR A 385 22.88 14.87 13.54
C THR A 385 22.09 16.09 12.98
N PHE A 386 22.71 17.02 12.26
CA PHE A 386 22.03 18.13 11.58
C PHE A 386 22.32 18.12 10.08
N GLY A 387 21.31 18.52 9.27
CA GLY A 387 21.49 18.66 7.82
C GLY A 387 21.60 17.34 7.05
N CYS A 388 20.85 16.32 7.47
CA CYS A 388 20.67 15.09 6.72
C CYS A 388 19.98 15.40 5.38
N THR A 389 20.52 14.88 4.26
CA THR A 389 20.09 15.26 2.90
C THR A 389 18.62 14.93 2.61
N HIS A 390 18.13 13.79 3.12
CA HIS A 390 16.73 13.36 3.01
C HIS A 390 15.73 14.48 3.40
N TRP A 391 15.87 15.03 4.60
CA TRP A 391 14.95 16.05 5.10
C TRP A 391 15.07 17.39 4.36
N GLN A 392 16.26 17.77 3.92
CA GLN A 392 16.43 18.98 3.09
C GLN A 392 15.67 18.87 1.77
N GLN A 393 15.79 17.71 1.11
CA GLN A 393 15.09 17.44 -0.15
C GLN A 393 13.56 17.37 0.03
N LEU A 394 13.07 16.87 1.17
CA LEU A 394 11.64 16.86 1.51
C LEU A 394 11.09 18.26 1.86
N ILE A 395 11.78 19.04 2.71
CA ILE A 395 11.37 20.41 3.06
C ILE A 395 11.26 21.27 1.80
N HIS A 396 12.18 21.09 0.84
CA HIS A 396 12.10 21.73 -0.47
C HIS A 396 10.79 21.39 -1.21
N GLN A 397 10.38 20.11 -1.26
CA GLN A 397 9.13 19.71 -1.92
C GLN A 397 7.90 20.27 -1.22
N VAL A 398 7.89 20.31 0.12
CA VAL A 398 6.79 20.92 0.89
C VAL A 398 6.67 22.42 0.54
N TYR A 399 7.79 23.13 0.45
CA TYR A 399 7.81 24.56 0.13
C TYR A 399 7.38 24.84 -1.32
N GLU A 400 7.86 24.05 -2.29
CA GLU A 400 7.43 24.14 -3.69
C GLU A 400 5.94 23.81 -3.86
N ASN A 401 5.48 22.70 -3.27
CA ASN A 401 4.07 22.31 -3.32
C ASN A 401 3.16 23.37 -2.68
N ALA A 402 3.59 24.00 -1.58
CA ALA A 402 2.87 25.13 -0.98
C ALA A 402 2.83 26.37 -1.91
N ILE A 403 3.93 26.67 -2.64
CA ILE A 403 3.95 27.75 -3.62
C ILE A 403 3.01 27.47 -4.79
N GLN A 404 3.06 26.26 -5.34
CA GLN A 404 2.23 25.85 -6.49
C GLN A 404 0.75 25.73 -6.10
N GLY A 405 0.45 25.21 -4.90
CA GLY A 405 -0.90 25.04 -4.37
C GLY A 405 -1.58 26.32 -3.88
N ALA A 406 -0.82 27.36 -3.50
CA ALA A 406 -1.39 28.59 -2.94
C ALA A 406 -2.39 29.31 -3.87
N GLY A 407 -2.25 29.16 -5.19
CA GLY A 407 -3.22 29.67 -6.16
C GLY A 407 -4.59 28.97 -6.09
N ILE A 408 -4.58 27.67 -5.76
CA ILE A 408 -5.78 26.83 -5.64
C ILE A 408 -6.47 27.08 -4.29
N GLY A 409 -5.68 27.17 -3.21
CA GLY A 409 -6.20 27.42 -1.86
C GLY A 409 -6.59 28.87 -1.54
N GLY A 410 -6.40 29.83 -2.46
CA GLY A 410 -6.63 31.26 -2.21
C GLY A 410 -5.56 31.94 -1.34
N GLU A 411 -4.52 31.21 -0.94
CA GLU A 411 -3.44 31.59 -0.01
C GLU A 411 -2.34 32.50 -0.64
N THR A 412 -2.54 32.99 -1.87
CA THR A 412 -1.48 33.69 -2.66
C THR A 412 -0.87 34.94 -1.99
N GLY A 413 -1.58 35.54 -1.03
CA GLY A 413 -1.12 36.70 -0.25
C GLY A 413 -0.67 36.39 1.18
N SER A 414 -0.65 35.12 1.62
CA SER A 414 -0.50 34.82 3.04
C SER A 414 0.93 35.07 3.59
N PRO A 415 1.05 35.43 4.89
CA PRO A 415 2.36 35.60 5.52
C PRO A 415 3.24 34.35 5.45
N LEU A 416 2.63 33.16 5.55
CA LEU A 416 3.29 31.88 5.40
C LEU A 416 3.94 31.74 4.01
N LEU A 417 3.16 31.97 2.94
CA LEU A 417 3.67 31.89 1.58
C LEU A 417 4.79 32.92 1.31
N LYS A 418 4.67 34.14 1.85
CA LYS A 418 5.72 35.16 1.76
C LYS A 418 7.00 34.72 2.47
N ASN A 419 6.89 34.10 3.64
CA ASN A 419 8.03 33.54 4.36
C ASN A 419 8.67 32.38 3.59
N ILE A 420 7.87 31.43 3.09
CA ILE A 420 8.36 30.30 2.25
C ILE A 420 9.16 30.83 1.05
N LYS A 421 8.60 31.78 0.27
CA LYS A 421 9.29 32.41 -0.87
C LYS A 421 10.58 33.16 -0.49
N THR A 422 10.73 33.55 0.78
CA THR A 422 11.92 34.24 1.30
C THR A 422 12.98 33.26 1.83
N GLN A 423 12.56 32.12 2.39
CA GLN A 423 13.46 31.11 2.97
C GLN A 423 13.91 30.06 1.95
N LEU A 424 13.06 29.69 0.98
CA LEU A 424 13.37 28.66 -0.01
C LEU A 424 14.69 28.91 -0.78
N PRO A 425 15.01 30.15 -1.25
CA PRO A 425 16.30 30.43 -1.88
C PRO A 425 17.52 30.34 -0.95
N ARG A 426 17.30 30.24 0.37
CA ARG A 426 18.32 30.13 1.42
C ARG A 426 18.42 28.73 2.02
N LEU A 427 17.46 27.85 1.71
CA LEU A 427 17.45 26.46 2.14
C LEU A 427 18.63 25.72 1.51
N ASP A 428 19.25 24.83 2.28
CA ASP A 428 20.23 23.92 1.70
C ASP A 428 19.52 22.93 0.77
N LYS A 429 20.02 22.75 -0.45
CA LYS A 429 19.34 21.91 -1.44
C LYS A 429 19.33 20.42 -1.07
N GLY A 430 20.18 19.97 -0.15
CA GLY A 430 20.47 18.53 -0.01
C GLY A 430 21.14 18.00 -1.26
N LEU A 431 22.05 18.79 -1.83
CA LEU A 431 22.86 18.43 -3.00
C LEU A 431 24.29 18.89 -2.73
N HIS A 432 25.09 17.95 -2.24
CA HIS A 432 26.53 18.08 -2.04
C HIS A 432 27.19 16.88 -2.70
N ILE A 433 28.38 17.08 -3.25
CA ILE A 433 29.19 16.01 -3.84
C ILE A 433 30.34 15.74 -2.88
N GLY A 434 30.55 14.49 -2.51
CA GLY A 434 31.60 14.09 -1.57
C GLY A 434 32.93 13.78 -2.24
N THR A 435 33.84 13.22 -1.46
CA THR A 435 35.25 13.04 -1.86
C THR A 435 35.48 11.92 -2.87
N TRP A 436 34.54 10.97 -3.01
CA TRP A 436 34.60 9.89 -4.01
C TRP A 436 33.65 10.12 -5.19
N GLY A 437 32.98 11.27 -5.24
CA GLY A 437 32.14 11.72 -6.35
C GLY A 437 30.67 11.31 -6.22
N GLU A 438 30.26 10.84 -5.05
CA GLU A 438 28.90 10.52 -4.66
C GLU A 438 28.03 11.76 -4.43
N ILE A 439 26.72 11.57 -4.43
CA ILE A 439 25.82 12.51 -3.74
C ILE A 439 25.79 12.19 -2.25
N LYS A 440 26.03 13.20 -1.41
CA LYS A 440 26.17 13.01 0.03
C LYS A 440 24.84 12.81 0.76
N GLU A 441 24.86 11.90 1.73
CA GLU A 441 23.76 11.62 2.64
C GLU A 441 23.72 12.58 3.83
N TRP A 442 24.87 13.08 4.27
CA TRP A 442 24.98 14.11 5.31
C TRP A 442 25.71 15.35 4.80
N LYS A 443 25.21 16.54 5.15
CA LYS A 443 25.88 17.81 4.85
C LYS A 443 27.25 17.99 5.54
N LEU A 444 27.52 17.21 6.59
CA LEU A 444 28.72 17.38 7.41
C LEU A 444 30.02 17.12 6.63
N PRO A 445 31.16 17.73 7.03
CA PRO A 445 32.44 17.53 6.36
C PRO A 445 32.85 16.05 6.28
N ASP A 446 33.49 15.65 5.18
CA ASP A 446 33.88 14.25 4.92
C ASP A 446 34.84 13.69 5.98
N SER A 447 35.53 14.57 6.72
CA SER A 447 36.36 14.22 7.88
C SER A 447 35.59 13.56 9.04
N TYR A 448 34.26 13.64 9.06
CA TYR A 448 33.41 12.90 10.00
C TYR A 448 33.21 11.44 9.58
N GLY A 449 33.46 11.11 8.30
CA GLY A 449 33.41 9.75 7.78
C GLY A 449 32.05 9.06 7.96
N TYR A 450 30.95 9.76 7.65
CA TYR A 450 29.61 9.16 7.66
C TYR A 450 29.27 8.59 6.28
N ASP A 451 29.44 9.38 5.22
CA ASP A 451 29.50 8.89 3.85
C ASP A 451 30.77 8.03 3.68
N LYS A 452 30.61 6.75 3.31
CA LYS A 452 31.72 5.79 3.15
C LYS A 452 31.52 4.89 1.94
N GLU A 453 32.59 4.74 1.16
CA GLU A 453 32.74 3.57 0.30
C GLU A 453 32.72 2.29 1.16
N GLY A 454 32.06 1.26 0.65
CA GLY A 454 31.74 -0.01 1.33
C GLY A 454 30.35 -0.05 2.00
N ASN A 455 29.57 1.03 1.99
CA ASN A 455 28.22 1.02 2.57
C ASN A 455 27.15 0.54 1.57
N GLU A 456 26.51 -0.60 1.85
CA GLU A 456 25.48 -1.25 1.03
C GLU A 456 24.08 -1.24 1.67
N HIS A 457 23.84 -0.31 2.61
CA HIS A 457 22.59 -0.18 3.37
C HIS A 457 21.34 -0.14 2.48
N ARG A 458 20.24 -0.73 2.97
CA ARG A 458 18.96 -0.87 2.24
C ARG A 458 18.27 0.44 1.88
N HIS A 459 18.46 1.50 2.69
CA HIS A 459 17.87 2.80 2.38
C HIS A 459 18.80 3.66 1.51
N LEU A 460 18.18 4.31 0.52
CA LEU A 460 18.78 5.36 -0.31
C LEU A 460 18.09 6.70 -0.03
N SER A 461 17.90 7.01 1.26
CA SER A 461 17.07 8.12 1.75
C SER A 461 17.45 9.50 1.20
N HIS A 462 18.73 9.72 0.89
CA HIS A 462 19.22 10.96 0.29
C HIS A 462 19.01 11.06 -1.25
N LEU A 463 18.39 10.03 -1.85
CA LEU A 463 17.83 10.04 -3.21
C LEU A 463 16.30 10.25 -3.22
N VAL A 464 15.65 10.58 -2.11
CA VAL A 464 14.18 10.84 -2.09
C VAL A 464 13.75 11.96 -3.04
N GLY A 465 14.63 12.94 -3.30
CA GLY A 465 14.46 13.98 -4.30
C GLY A 465 14.82 13.56 -5.74
N TRP A 466 15.46 12.40 -5.92
CA TRP A 466 15.65 11.75 -7.22
C TRP A 466 14.43 10.90 -7.58
N TYR A 467 13.94 10.08 -6.65
CA TYR A 467 12.71 9.30 -6.75
C TYR A 467 12.22 8.92 -5.33
N PRO A 468 10.91 8.93 -5.01
CA PRO A 468 9.76 9.24 -5.89
C PRO A 468 9.61 10.74 -6.17
N GLY A 469 10.23 11.59 -5.33
CA GLY A 469 10.21 13.03 -5.44
C GLY A 469 10.96 13.56 -6.67
N TRP A 470 11.20 14.87 -6.67
CA TRP A 470 11.72 15.55 -7.86
C TRP A 470 12.73 16.68 -7.59
N SER A 471 12.96 17.11 -6.33
CA SER A 471 13.87 18.21 -5.99
C SER A 471 15.27 18.05 -6.62
N LEU A 472 15.88 16.87 -6.50
CA LEU A 472 17.21 16.64 -7.05
C LEU A 472 17.22 16.71 -8.58
N SER A 473 16.15 16.21 -9.19
CA SER A 473 15.97 16.20 -10.64
C SER A 473 15.61 17.58 -11.25
N SER A 474 15.08 18.52 -10.45
CA SER A 474 14.79 19.90 -10.88
C SER A 474 15.94 20.88 -10.61
N TYR A 475 16.75 20.66 -9.58
CA TYR A 475 17.90 21.53 -9.31
C TYR A 475 18.88 21.57 -10.49
N PHE A 476 19.06 22.76 -11.08
CA PHE A 476 20.05 22.98 -12.15
C PHE A 476 19.86 22.02 -13.34
N ASP A 477 18.59 21.76 -13.70
CA ASP A 477 18.18 20.75 -14.68
C ASP A 477 18.73 19.35 -14.37
N GLY A 478 18.71 18.99 -13.08
CA GLY A 478 19.38 17.82 -12.49
C GLY A 478 19.16 16.50 -13.20
N TYR A 479 17.96 16.30 -13.76
CA TYR A 479 17.65 15.13 -14.59
C TYR A 479 18.56 14.99 -15.82
N THR A 480 19.00 16.09 -16.43
CA THR A 480 19.90 16.15 -17.60
C THR A 480 21.31 16.64 -17.25
N ASN A 481 21.55 16.97 -15.98
CA ASN A 481 22.83 17.51 -15.52
C ASN A 481 23.82 16.36 -15.30
N ALA A 482 24.82 16.25 -16.18
CA ALA A 482 25.80 15.17 -16.15
C ALA A 482 26.52 15.04 -14.79
N THR A 483 26.73 16.14 -14.06
CA THR A 483 27.37 16.09 -12.73
C THR A 483 26.44 15.46 -11.69
N ILE A 484 25.15 15.81 -11.69
CA ILE A 484 24.15 15.24 -10.77
C ILE A 484 23.88 13.77 -11.13
N GLN A 485 23.67 13.46 -12.41
CA GLN A 485 23.53 12.08 -12.89
C GLN A 485 24.75 11.23 -12.50
N SER A 486 25.97 11.73 -12.71
CA SER A 486 27.21 11.01 -12.36
C SER A 486 27.30 10.75 -10.85
N ALA A 487 26.90 11.70 -10.01
CA ALA A 487 26.91 11.54 -8.56
C ALA A 487 25.87 10.53 -8.05
N VAL A 488 24.66 10.54 -8.63
CA VAL A 488 23.61 9.53 -8.34
C VAL A 488 24.03 8.15 -8.85
N ASN A 489 24.57 8.05 -10.06
CA ASN A 489 25.12 6.82 -10.64
C ASN A 489 26.27 6.25 -9.79
N LYS A 490 27.20 7.11 -9.35
CA LYS A 490 28.35 6.73 -8.51
C LYS A 490 27.87 6.16 -7.18
N PHE A 491 26.90 6.80 -6.54
CA PHE A 491 26.28 6.28 -5.32
C PHE A 491 25.53 4.96 -5.55
N LEU A 492 24.67 4.86 -6.57
CA LEU A 492 23.89 3.63 -6.84
C LEU A 492 24.76 2.44 -7.24
N THR A 493 25.83 2.68 -8.02
CA THR A 493 26.85 1.65 -8.32
C THR A 493 27.50 1.15 -7.04
N HIS A 494 27.78 2.07 -6.11
CA HIS A 494 28.43 1.77 -4.85
C HIS A 494 27.50 1.03 -3.87
N LEU A 495 26.22 1.41 -3.81
CA LEU A 495 25.19 0.81 -2.95
C LEU A 495 24.90 -0.68 -3.27
N GLY A 496 25.25 -1.13 -4.47
CA GLY A 496 25.09 -2.51 -4.91
C GLY A 496 23.63 -2.90 -5.20
N VAL A 497 23.38 -4.21 -5.19
CA VAL A 497 22.10 -4.89 -5.52
C VAL A 497 21.16 -5.06 -4.32
N GLY A 498 21.56 -4.57 -3.14
CA GLY A 498 20.81 -4.80 -1.89
C GLY A 498 20.62 -6.28 -1.56
N ILE A 499 21.64 -7.12 -1.74
CA ILE A 499 21.63 -8.52 -1.26
C ILE A 499 22.32 -8.62 0.12
N THR A 500 23.32 -7.78 0.39
CA THR A 500 24.20 -7.89 1.55
C THR A 500 23.62 -7.34 2.86
N ASP A 501 22.70 -6.36 2.80
CA ASP A 501 22.01 -5.80 3.99
C ASP A 501 20.73 -6.59 4.31
N SER A 502 19.53 -6.07 4.01
CA SER A 502 18.27 -6.77 4.34
C SER A 502 17.85 -7.84 3.33
N ASN A 503 18.28 -7.72 2.07
CA ASN A 503 17.76 -8.49 0.94
C ASN A 503 16.23 -8.41 0.81
N ALA A 504 15.67 -7.20 0.93
CA ALA A 504 14.24 -6.94 0.85
C ALA A 504 13.78 -6.49 -0.55
N GLY A 505 12.50 -6.71 -0.89
CA GLY A 505 11.98 -6.36 -2.21
C GLY A 505 11.90 -4.84 -2.44
N TRP A 506 11.44 -4.09 -1.45
CA TRP A 506 11.20 -2.64 -1.56
C TRP A 506 12.46 -1.84 -1.89
N GLU A 507 13.62 -2.26 -1.36
CA GLU A 507 14.90 -1.59 -1.57
C GLU A 507 15.39 -1.80 -3.02
N LYS A 508 15.15 -2.98 -3.61
CA LYS A 508 15.49 -3.30 -5.01
C LYS A 508 14.58 -2.54 -5.98
N VAL A 509 13.28 -2.49 -5.69
CA VAL A 509 12.30 -1.70 -6.46
C VAL A 509 12.64 -0.21 -6.44
N TRP A 510 13.03 0.36 -5.29
CA TRP A 510 13.46 1.75 -5.20
C TRP A 510 14.79 2.01 -5.96
N ARG A 511 15.79 1.11 -5.84
CA ARG A 511 17.01 1.17 -6.66
C ARG A 511 16.68 1.14 -8.15
N SER A 512 15.78 0.26 -8.59
CA SER A 512 15.35 0.16 -9.97
C SER A 512 14.76 1.48 -10.49
N ALA A 513 13.84 2.11 -9.74
CA ALA A 513 13.27 3.40 -10.13
C ALA A 513 14.34 4.50 -10.26
N CYS A 514 15.33 4.51 -9.36
CA CYS A 514 16.46 5.44 -9.43
C CYS A 514 17.36 5.18 -10.66
N TRP A 515 17.62 3.91 -10.99
CA TRP A 515 18.36 3.49 -12.18
C TRP A 515 17.63 3.81 -13.48
N ALA A 516 16.32 3.57 -13.53
CA ALA A 516 15.47 3.90 -14.67
C ALA A 516 15.45 5.42 -14.90
N ARG A 517 15.46 6.25 -13.85
CA ARG A 517 15.58 7.72 -14.00
C ARG A 517 16.94 8.18 -14.51
N LEU A 518 17.98 7.35 -14.41
CA LEU A 518 19.27 7.59 -15.06
C LEU A 518 19.32 7.09 -16.51
N ASN A 519 18.24 6.53 -17.07
CA ASN A 519 18.23 5.82 -18.35
C ASN A 519 19.23 4.64 -18.39
N HIS A 520 19.47 4.01 -17.24
CA HIS A 520 20.27 2.78 -17.12
C HIS A 520 19.36 1.55 -17.16
N THR A 521 18.71 1.35 -18.31
CA THR A 521 17.68 0.34 -18.57
C THR A 521 18.05 -1.07 -18.09
N GLU A 522 19.20 -1.61 -18.51
CA GLU A 522 19.62 -2.97 -18.15
C GLU A 522 19.69 -3.15 -16.63
N ARG A 523 20.18 -2.13 -15.90
CA ARG A 523 20.31 -2.19 -14.46
C ARG A 523 18.97 -2.01 -13.75
N ALA A 524 18.10 -1.14 -14.25
CA ALA A 524 16.74 -1.01 -13.73
C ALA A 524 15.96 -2.32 -13.88
N HIS A 525 16.03 -2.95 -15.06
CA HIS A 525 15.38 -4.23 -15.34
C HIS A 525 15.95 -5.38 -14.51
N TYR A 526 17.28 -5.43 -14.33
CA TYR A 526 17.93 -6.37 -13.44
C TYR A 526 17.39 -6.28 -12.00
N GLU A 527 17.27 -5.08 -11.43
CA GLU A 527 16.76 -4.87 -10.06
C GLU A 527 15.27 -5.24 -9.93
N LEU A 528 14.44 -4.99 -10.96
CA LEU A 528 13.05 -5.48 -10.99
C LEU A 528 13.01 -7.01 -10.98
N ARG A 529 13.79 -7.66 -11.87
CA ARG A 529 13.81 -9.12 -11.95
C ARG A 529 14.46 -9.77 -10.73
N LEU A 530 15.42 -9.11 -10.08
CA LEU A 530 15.97 -9.54 -8.79
C LEU A 530 14.93 -9.49 -7.68
N THR A 531 13.99 -8.54 -7.74
CA THR A 531 12.81 -8.52 -6.84
C THR A 531 11.89 -9.71 -7.08
N ILE A 532 11.70 -10.11 -8.35
CA ILE A 532 10.88 -11.29 -8.69
C ILE A 532 11.58 -12.58 -8.23
N ASP A 533 12.81 -12.77 -8.68
CA ASP A 533 13.71 -13.92 -8.41
C ASP A 533 13.91 -14.14 -6.89
N GLN A 534 14.23 -13.08 -6.14
CA GLN A 534 14.63 -13.22 -4.74
C GLN A 534 13.59 -12.79 -3.71
N ASN A 535 12.54 -12.04 -4.05
CA ASN A 535 11.63 -11.45 -3.06
C ASN A 535 10.15 -11.70 -3.34
N THR A 536 9.77 -12.51 -4.33
CA THR A 536 8.36 -12.78 -4.62
C THR A 536 7.99 -14.21 -4.23
N GLY A 537 6.98 -14.36 -3.37
CA GLY A 537 6.43 -15.65 -2.96
C GLY A 537 5.58 -16.31 -4.04
N GLN A 538 5.24 -17.58 -3.88
CA GLN A 538 4.53 -18.38 -4.90
C GLN A 538 3.15 -17.83 -5.28
N SER A 539 2.53 -17.05 -4.39
CA SER A 539 1.26 -16.31 -4.57
C SER A 539 1.43 -14.96 -5.28
N GLY A 540 2.66 -14.58 -5.69
CA GLY A 540 2.99 -13.28 -6.28
C GLY A 540 3.15 -12.15 -5.26
N LEU A 541 3.00 -12.43 -3.96
CA LEU A 541 3.14 -11.45 -2.88
C LEU A 541 4.62 -11.28 -2.48
N SER A 542 5.05 -10.05 -2.22
CA SER A 542 6.44 -9.78 -1.87
C SER A 542 6.77 -10.17 -0.42
N LEU A 543 7.91 -10.82 -0.25
CA LEU A 543 8.43 -11.34 1.01
C LEU A 543 9.70 -10.58 1.41
N TYR A 544 9.76 -10.20 2.69
CA TYR A 544 10.81 -9.33 3.20
C TYR A 544 12.20 -9.98 3.18
N SER A 545 12.31 -11.28 3.46
CA SER A 545 13.61 -11.97 3.52
C SER A 545 13.87 -12.72 2.22
N GLY A 546 14.71 -12.15 1.35
CA GLY A 546 14.95 -12.72 0.03
C GLY A 546 16.01 -13.82 -0.05
N GLY A 547 16.02 -14.57 -1.16
CA GLY A 547 16.98 -15.62 -1.51
C GLY A 547 16.34 -16.71 -2.37
N ASP A 548 17.06 -17.83 -2.60
CA ASP A 548 16.60 -18.97 -3.43
C ASP A 548 15.27 -19.61 -2.96
N ALA A 549 14.89 -19.35 -1.70
CA ALA A 549 13.59 -19.66 -1.14
C ALA A 549 13.10 -18.44 -0.34
N PRO A 550 12.43 -17.47 -0.99
CA PRO A 550 12.01 -16.24 -0.34
C PRO A 550 11.05 -16.53 0.83
N SER A 551 11.22 -15.81 1.94
CA SER A 551 10.59 -16.15 3.20
C SER A 551 10.43 -14.92 4.12
N GLY A 552 10.05 -15.14 5.37
CA GLY A 552 9.80 -14.08 6.33
C GLY A 552 8.44 -13.41 6.12
N ALA A 553 8.32 -12.17 6.59
CA ALA A 553 7.06 -11.46 6.57
C ALA A 553 6.68 -11.00 5.15
N PHE A 554 5.43 -11.22 4.78
CA PHE A 554 4.80 -10.55 3.65
C PHE A 554 4.78 -9.03 3.85
N GLN A 555 5.23 -8.29 2.83
CA GLN A 555 5.26 -6.83 2.76
C GLN A 555 4.81 -6.39 1.38
N MET A 556 3.83 -5.48 1.32
CA MET A 556 3.14 -5.09 0.10
C MET A 556 3.83 -3.97 -0.69
N ASP A 557 4.72 -3.24 -0.03
CA ASP A 557 5.39 -2.07 -0.57
C ASP A 557 6.08 -2.35 -1.92
N ALA A 558 6.82 -3.45 -2.06
CA ALA A 558 7.44 -3.82 -3.33
C ALA A 558 6.41 -4.13 -4.45
N ASN A 559 5.27 -4.79 -4.14
CA ASN A 559 4.21 -5.07 -5.11
C ASN A 559 3.60 -3.78 -5.68
N PHE A 560 3.42 -2.75 -4.84
CA PHE A 560 2.91 -1.45 -5.28
C PHE A 560 3.99 -0.54 -5.88
N GLY A 561 5.21 -0.61 -5.38
CA GLY A 561 6.35 0.14 -5.89
C GLY A 561 6.74 -0.27 -7.31
N TYR A 562 6.52 -1.55 -7.66
CA TYR A 562 6.69 -2.08 -9.02
C TYR A 562 5.92 -1.24 -10.05
N LEU A 563 4.68 -0.85 -9.72
CA LEU A 563 3.81 -0.05 -10.56
C LEU A 563 4.40 1.33 -10.91
N GLY A 564 4.98 2.01 -9.90
CA GLY A 564 5.59 3.33 -10.08
C GLY A 564 6.97 3.28 -10.72
N THR A 565 7.67 2.16 -10.61
CA THR A 565 8.98 1.94 -11.22
C THR A 565 8.86 1.75 -12.74
N VAL A 566 7.86 0.97 -13.18
CA VAL A 566 7.54 0.78 -14.61
C VAL A 566 7.04 2.08 -15.26
N LEU A 567 6.43 3.01 -14.50
CA LEU A 567 5.75 4.19 -15.04
C LEU A 567 6.30 5.51 -14.49
N MET A 568 7.14 6.20 -15.27
CA MET A 568 7.80 7.44 -14.81
C MET A 568 7.59 8.67 -15.70
N PRO A 569 6.35 9.18 -15.84
CA PRO A 569 6.11 10.48 -16.47
C PRO A 569 6.75 11.61 -15.65
N ARG A 570 7.44 12.54 -16.34
CA ARG A 570 8.09 13.74 -15.76
C ARG A 570 7.14 14.94 -15.72
N SER A 571 7.40 15.88 -14.81
CA SER A 571 7.08 17.30 -14.99
C SER A 571 8.19 18.14 -14.35
N GLY A 572 8.66 19.19 -15.04
CA GLY A 572 9.51 20.22 -14.46
C GLY A 572 8.80 21.57 -14.42
N ASP A 573 9.44 22.58 -13.84
CA ASP A 573 8.90 23.94 -13.76
C ASP A 573 8.90 24.61 -15.15
N GLY A 574 7.79 25.30 -15.47
CA GLY A 574 7.56 25.87 -16.80
C GLY A 574 6.86 24.89 -17.74
N VAL A 575 7.43 24.68 -18.94
CA VAL A 575 6.86 23.71 -19.91
C VAL A 575 7.01 22.31 -19.35
N ARG A 576 5.88 21.65 -19.05
CA ARG A 576 5.85 20.31 -18.45
C ARG A 576 6.23 19.24 -19.47
N THR A 577 7.53 18.97 -19.59
CA THR A 577 8.04 17.87 -20.42
C THR A 577 7.71 16.52 -19.79
N VAL A 578 6.95 15.70 -20.50
CA VAL A 578 6.75 14.28 -20.21
C VAL A 578 7.80 13.48 -20.99
N ILE A 579 8.52 12.60 -20.31
CA ILE A 579 9.38 11.59 -20.95
C ILE A 579 8.59 10.28 -20.92
N LEU A 580 8.42 9.67 -22.09
CA LEU A 580 7.77 8.36 -22.24
C LEU A 580 8.85 7.29 -22.32
N ALA A 581 8.57 6.10 -21.78
CA ALA A 581 9.44 4.93 -21.90
C ALA A 581 10.94 5.20 -21.58
N PRO A 582 11.29 5.88 -20.46
CA PRO A 582 12.67 6.29 -20.17
C PRO A 582 13.64 5.13 -19.87
N ALA A 583 13.16 3.89 -19.79
CA ALA A 583 13.94 2.69 -19.49
C ALA A 583 13.20 1.40 -19.90
N ILE A 584 12.75 1.28 -21.15
CA ILE A 584 12.14 0.04 -21.65
C ILE A 584 13.22 -1.00 -21.93
N PRO A 585 13.22 -2.18 -21.28
CA PRO A 585 14.21 -3.23 -21.53
C PRO A 585 13.96 -3.93 -22.86
N ALA A 586 15.05 -4.27 -23.55
CA ALA A 586 15.00 -5.02 -24.82
C ALA A 586 14.25 -6.37 -24.70
N ALA A 587 14.23 -6.98 -23.51
CA ALA A 587 13.47 -8.19 -23.25
C ALA A 587 11.96 -8.03 -23.49
N TRP A 588 11.38 -6.84 -23.26
CA TRP A 588 9.96 -6.58 -23.53
C TRP A 588 9.65 -6.51 -25.03
N THR A 589 10.66 -6.35 -25.89
CA THR A 589 10.50 -6.22 -27.35
C THR A 589 9.47 -5.13 -27.70
N GLU A 590 8.47 -5.40 -28.54
CA GLU A 590 7.36 -4.47 -28.82
C GLU A 590 6.28 -4.52 -27.73
N GLY A 591 5.61 -3.40 -27.46
CA GLY A 591 4.53 -3.36 -26.47
C GLY A 591 3.78 -2.03 -26.44
N SER A 592 2.80 -1.90 -25.54
CA SER A 592 2.03 -0.65 -25.39
C SER A 592 1.54 -0.36 -23.98
N VAL A 593 1.32 0.94 -23.73
CA VAL A 593 0.64 1.45 -22.54
C VAL A 593 -0.57 2.27 -22.97
N LYS A 594 -1.71 2.06 -22.31
CA LYS A 594 -2.93 2.85 -22.47
C LYS A 594 -3.44 3.34 -21.12
N GLY A 595 -3.99 4.54 -21.07
CA GLY A 595 -4.57 5.14 -19.87
C GLY A 595 -3.56 5.74 -18.88
N LEU A 596 -2.27 5.88 -19.25
CA LEU A 596 -1.26 6.47 -18.35
C LEU A 596 -1.63 7.91 -18.01
N ARG A 597 -1.86 8.19 -16.72
CA ARG A 597 -2.24 9.52 -16.25
C ARG A 597 -1.02 10.43 -16.12
N LEU A 598 -1.20 11.71 -16.45
CA LEU A 598 -0.15 12.73 -16.44
C LEU A 598 -0.42 13.80 -15.37
N ARG A 599 0.65 14.31 -14.74
CA ARG A 599 0.57 15.50 -13.87
C ARG A 599 0.03 16.68 -14.67
N GLY A 600 -0.96 17.38 -14.11
CA GLY A 600 -1.79 18.36 -14.83
C GLY A 600 -3.19 17.85 -15.19
N GLY A 601 -3.43 16.53 -15.11
CA GLY A 601 -4.74 15.90 -15.26
C GLY A 601 -5.01 15.26 -16.64
N GLY A 602 -4.03 15.32 -17.54
CA GLY A 602 -4.07 14.66 -18.86
C GLY A 602 -3.85 13.15 -18.80
N SER A 603 -3.79 12.53 -19.98
CA SER A 603 -3.39 11.13 -20.17
C SER A 603 -2.53 10.95 -21.41
N VAL A 604 -1.84 9.82 -21.51
CA VAL A 604 -1.12 9.39 -22.71
C VAL A 604 -1.26 7.90 -22.92
N ASP A 605 -1.47 7.52 -24.17
CA ASP A 605 -1.31 6.18 -24.69
C ASP A 605 -0.09 6.18 -25.61
N PHE A 606 0.75 5.15 -25.55
CA PHE A 606 1.90 5.02 -26.43
C PHE A 606 2.26 3.55 -26.68
N SER A 607 2.94 3.28 -27.79
CA SER A 607 3.59 1.99 -28.07
C SER A 607 5.08 2.20 -28.35
N TRP A 608 5.83 1.11 -28.28
CA TRP A 608 7.26 1.09 -28.62
C TRP A 608 7.59 -0.11 -29.51
N ASP A 609 8.66 0.03 -30.28
CA ASP A 609 9.21 -1.00 -31.16
C ASP A 609 10.19 -1.95 -30.45
N HIS A 610 10.76 -2.90 -31.18
CA HIS A 610 11.71 -3.88 -30.65
C HIS A 610 13.00 -3.31 -30.02
N ASP A 611 13.36 -2.05 -30.29
CA ASP A 611 14.52 -1.36 -29.70
C ASP A 611 14.12 -0.63 -28.40
N GLY A 612 12.86 -0.73 -27.97
CA GLY A 612 12.30 0.01 -26.84
C GLY A 612 11.98 1.48 -27.19
N LEU A 613 12.01 1.86 -28.47
CA LEU A 613 11.79 3.24 -28.90
C LEU A 613 10.30 3.51 -29.15
N VAL A 614 9.80 4.62 -28.61
CA VAL A 614 8.38 5.01 -28.76
C VAL A 614 8.04 5.33 -30.22
N ASP A 615 7.15 4.54 -30.81
CA ASP A 615 6.79 4.63 -32.23
C ASP A 615 5.46 5.34 -32.49
N LYS A 616 4.53 5.33 -31.51
CA LYS A 616 3.23 6.00 -31.56
C LYS A 616 2.89 6.63 -30.22
N VAL A 617 2.27 7.81 -30.26
CA VAL A 617 1.80 8.53 -29.07
C VAL A 617 0.42 9.15 -29.35
N SER A 618 -0.50 9.02 -28.40
CA SER A 618 -1.77 9.73 -28.34
C SER A 618 -1.91 10.35 -26.95
N ALA A 619 -1.89 11.67 -26.86
CA ALA A 619 -1.95 12.39 -25.58
C ALA A 619 -3.21 13.27 -25.49
N THR A 620 -3.85 13.28 -24.32
CA THR A 620 -4.93 14.21 -23.99
C THR A 620 -4.48 15.14 -22.88
N GLY A 621 -4.75 16.44 -23.02
CA GLY A 621 -4.39 17.48 -22.05
C GLY A 621 -5.61 18.25 -21.58
N VAL A 622 -5.54 18.82 -20.39
CA VAL A 622 -6.55 19.78 -19.90
C VAL A 622 -6.15 21.18 -20.41
N PRO A 623 -7.00 21.89 -21.17
CA PRO A 623 -6.64 23.20 -21.70
C PRO A 623 -6.20 24.18 -20.62
N GLY A 624 -4.95 24.67 -20.72
CA GLY A 624 -4.36 25.63 -19.78
C GLY A 624 -3.76 25.05 -18.49
N ARG A 625 -3.37 23.76 -18.46
CA ARG A 625 -2.71 23.09 -17.31
C ARG A 625 -1.49 22.24 -17.71
#